data_AF-A0A9E2J164-F1
#
_entry.id   AF-A0A9E2J164-F1
#
_cell.length_a   1.000
_cell.length_b   1.000
_cell.length_c   1.000
_cell.angle_alpha   90.00
_cell.angle_beta   90.00
_cell.angle_gamma   90.00
#
_symmetry.space_group_name_H-M   'P 1'
#
loop_
_entity.id
_entity.type
_entity.pdbx_description
1 polymer ?
#
loop_
_entity_poly.entity_id
_entity_poly.type
_entity_poly.pdbx_seq_one_letter_code
_entity_poly.pdbx_strand_id
1 'polypeptide(L)'
;MKKFVGYLRYDTDGEAAILNDLYRNELRLYKNFFQPVMKLKSKVRIGGRIQRRYDKAAAPYQRLMASEEISEQKKSELKKTYDSLNPALLKREIEKKLDLLYSVYKQKHNQKDKFLKVESVRKLKRIKPTTVSFLTAQRKTVSVS
;
A
#
# COMPACT_ATOMS: atom_id res chain seq x y z
N MET A 1 3.30 -2.62 8.76
CA MET A 1 3.51 -2.42 7.31
C MET A 1 2.53 -1.41 6.75
N LYS A 2 1.22 -1.57 7.02
CA LYS A 2 0.14 -0.60 6.68
C LYS A 2 0.45 0.89 6.96
N LYS A 3 1.20 1.22 8.01
CA LYS A 3 1.58 2.62 8.29
C LYS A 3 2.42 3.29 7.19
N PHE A 4 3.22 2.51 6.44
CA PHE A 4 4.11 3.05 5.40
C PHE A 4 3.47 2.97 4.02
N VAL A 5 2.85 1.83 3.68
CA VAL A 5 2.31 1.56 2.33
C VAL A 5 0.79 1.78 2.21
N GLY A 6 0.12 2.14 3.30
CA GLY A 6 -1.32 2.38 3.35
C GLY A 6 -2.16 1.11 3.32
N TYR A 7 -3.41 1.25 2.86
CA TYR A 7 -4.42 0.19 2.73
C TYR A 7 -4.71 -0.18 1.27
N LEU A 8 -3.93 0.33 0.33
CA LEU A 8 -4.09 0.04 -1.10
C LEU A 8 -3.76 -1.42 -1.39
N ARG A 9 -4.37 -1.94 -2.46
CA ARG A 9 -4.25 -3.34 -2.87
C ARG A 9 -3.22 -3.47 -4.00
N TYR A 10 -2.04 -3.96 -3.62
CA TYR A 10 -0.89 -4.21 -4.49
C TYR A 10 -0.89 -5.70 -4.90
N ASP A 11 -1.30 -5.98 -6.14
CA ASP A 11 -1.52 -7.35 -6.63
C ASP A 11 -0.75 -7.66 -7.93
N THR A 12 0.15 -6.77 -8.36
CA THR A 12 0.97 -7.00 -9.56
C THR A 12 2.40 -7.32 -9.17
N ASP A 13 3.10 -8.06 -10.03
CA ASP A 13 4.49 -8.45 -9.82
C ASP A 13 5.41 -7.22 -9.69
N GLY A 14 5.13 -6.15 -10.45
CA GLY A 14 5.86 -4.89 -10.35
C GLY A 14 5.71 -4.22 -8.98
N GLU A 15 4.48 -4.17 -8.44
CA GLU A 15 4.24 -3.66 -7.10
C GLU A 15 4.91 -4.55 -6.03
N ALA A 16 4.85 -5.87 -6.20
CA ALA A 16 5.45 -6.84 -5.28
C ALA A 16 6.98 -6.74 -5.25
N ALA A 17 7.63 -6.53 -6.41
CA ALA A 17 9.07 -6.33 -6.52
C ALA A 17 9.51 -5.09 -5.75
N ILE A 18 8.84 -3.95 -5.93
CA ILE A 18 9.13 -2.70 -5.23
C ILE A 18 8.95 -2.86 -3.71
N LEU A 19 7.87 -3.53 -3.29
CA LEU A 19 7.63 -3.82 -1.87
C LEU A 19 8.73 -4.69 -1.27
N ASN A 20 9.12 -5.77 -1.95
CA ASN A 20 10.17 -6.67 -1.49
C ASN A 20 11.51 -5.96 -1.34
N ASP A 21 11.85 -5.12 -2.30
CA ASP A 21 13.05 -4.28 -2.28
C ASP A 21 13.04 -3.30 -1.10
N LEU A 22 11.95 -2.53 -0.93
CA LEU A 22 11.73 -1.62 0.20
C LEU A 22 11.86 -2.33 1.56
N TYR A 23 11.32 -3.54 1.67
CA TYR A 23 11.32 -4.29 2.93
C TYR A 23 12.69 -4.87 3.27
N ARG A 24 13.42 -5.40 2.28
CA ARG A 24 14.73 -6.04 2.51
C ARG A 24 15.81 -5.03 2.87
N ASN A 25 15.79 -3.89 2.19
CA ASN A 25 16.88 -2.94 2.20
C ASN A 25 16.68 -1.83 3.23
N GLU A 26 15.68 -0.98 3.08
CA GLU A 26 15.57 0.22 3.91
C GLU A 26 14.70 0.02 5.15
N LEU A 27 13.50 -0.56 4.97
CA LEU A 27 12.49 -0.53 6.03
C LEU A 27 12.89 -1.41 7.22
N ARG A 28 13.56 -2.54 6.97
CA ARG A 28 14.09 -3.41 8.03
C ARG A 28 15.13 -2.67 8.87
N LEU A 29 16.06 -1.97 8.22
CA LEU A 29 17.13 -1.22 8.90
C LEU A 29 16.54 -0.07 9.70
N TYR A 30 15.67 0.73 9.07
CA TYR A 30 15.04 1.86 9.74
C TYR A 30 14.27 1.44 11.00
N LYS A 31 13.46 0.39 10.91
CA LYS A 31 12.63 -0.07 12.03
C LYS A 31 13.43 -0.68 13.17
N ASN A 32 14.41 -1.52 12.83
CA ASN A 32 15.14 -2.26 13.84
C ASN A 32 16.13 -1.37 14.59
N PHE A 33 16.75 -0.41 13.89
CA PHE A 33 17.80 0.41 14.47
C PHE A 33 17.30 1.76 15.02
N PHE A 34 16.26 2.35 14.42
CA PHE A 34 15.88 3.74 14.73
C PHE A 34 14.45 3.94 15.21
N GLN A 35 13.51 3.01 14.95
CA GLN A 35 12.12 3.19 15.38
C GLN A 35 11.89 2.69 16.82
N PRO A 36 11.59 3.58 17.79
CA PRO A 36 11.26 3.16 19.14
C PRO A 36 9.90 2.46 19.17
N VAL A 37 9.84 1.33 19.86
CA VAL A 37 8.60 0.56 20.05
C VAL A 37 8.36 0.27 21.53
N MET A 38 7.09 0.35 21.95
CA MET A 38 6.64 -0.06 23.28
C MET A 38 6.17 -1.51 23.22
N LYS A 39 6.83 -2.41 23.96
CA LYS A 39 6.36 -3.79 24.13
C LYS A 39 5.30 -3.85 25.24
N LEU A 40 4.29 -4.69 25.06
CA LEU A 40 3.32 -4.98 26.11
C LEU A 40 3.99 -5.86 27.18
N LYS A 41 4.08 -5.38 28.42
CA LYS A 41 4.63 -6.16 29.55
C LYS A 41 3.60 -7.09 30.16
N SER A 42 2.40 -6.57 30.40
CA SER A 42 1.32 -7.37 30.96
C SER A 42 -0.04 -6.87 30.52
N LYS A 43 -1.01 -7.78 30.51
CA LYS A 43 -2.43 -7.46 30.36
C LYS A 43 -3.22 -8.23 31.41
N VAL A 44 -4.11 -7.55 32.12
CA VAL A 44 -4.95 -8.15 33.17
C VAL A 44 -6.41 -7.78 32.90
N ARG A 45 -7.32 -8.74 33.07
CA ARG A 45 -8.76 -8.52 32.93
C ARG A 45 -9.38 -8.29 34.30
N ILE A 46 -10.02 -7.14 34.48
CA ILE A 46 -10.67 -6.74 35.74
C ILE A 46 -12.08 -6.24 35.40
N GLY A 47 -13.11 -6.90 35.93
CA GLY A 47 -14.52 -6.48 35.77
C GLY A 47 -14.95 -6.23 34.31
N GLY A 48 -14.50 -7.10 33.39
CA GLY A 48 -14.80 -6.98 31.96
C GLY A 48 -13.86 -6.06 31.15
N ARG A 49 -13.00 -5.26 31.78
CA ARG A 49 -12.03 -4.37 31.10
C ARG A 49 -10.63 -4.99 31.06
N ILE A 50 -9.87 -4.73 30.00
CA ILE A 50 -8.47 -5.16 29.87
C ILE A 50 -7.56 -3.96 30.18
N GLN A 51 -6.81 -4.04 31.28
CA GLN A 51 -5.74 -3.10 31.59
C GLN A 51 -4.43 -3.59 31.00
N ARG A 52 -3.72 -2.73 30.27
CA ARG A 52 -2.44 -3.04 29.60
C ARG A 52 -1.32 -2.20 30.21
N ARG A 53 -0.22 -2.84 30.60
CA ARG A 53 1.00 -2.14 31.03
C ARG A 53 2.07 -2.30 29.96
N TYR A 54 2.57 -1.18 29.46
CA TYR A 54 3.60 -1.14 28.42
C TYR A 54 4.97 -0.85 29.01
N ASP A 55 6.00 -1.31 28.31
CA ASP A 55 7.38 -0.97 28.58
C ASP A 55 7.75 0.43 28.08
N LYS A 56 8.90 0.95 28.54
CA LYS A 56 9.52 2.15 27.96
C LYS A 56 9.76 1.95 26.46
N ALA A 57 9.52 3.01 25.70
CA ALA A 57 9.79 3.02 24.27
C ALA A 57 11.29 2.90 24.03
N ALA A 58 11.70 1.90 23.25
CA ALA A 58 13.10 1.67 22.87
C ALA A 58 13.15 0.97 21.51
N ALA A 59 14.16 1.29 20.71
CA ALA A 59 14.37 0.62 19.43
C ALA A 59 14.77 -0.85 19.65
N PRO A 60 14.39 -1.78 18.75
CA PRO A 60 14.80 -3.19 18.86
C PRO A 60 16.31 -3.38 19.02
N TYR A 61 17.12 -2.64 18.27
CA TYR A 61 18.58 -2.61 18.41
C TYR A 61 19.03 -2.27 19.82
N GLN A 62 18.49 -1.20 20.42
CA GLN A 62 18.84 -0.81 21.80
C GLN A 62 18.50 -1.90 22.81
N ARG A 63 17.37 -2.60 22.63
CA ARG A 63 17.00 -3.73 23.48
C ARG A 63 17.94 -4.92 23.31
N LEU A 64 18.39 -5.20 22.08
CA LEU A 64 19.37 -6.25 21.82
C LEU A 64 20.70 -5.93 22.50
N MET A 65 21.20 -4.69 22.37
CA MET A 65 22.45 -4.27 23.01
C MET A 65 22.40 -4.41 24.55
N ALA A 66 21.23 -4.15 25.14
CA ALA A 66 20.99 -4.32 26.58
C ALA A 66 20.72 -5.77 27.02
N SER A 67 20.53 -6.72 26.09
CA SER A 67 20.31 -8.12 26.42
C SER A 67 21.62 -8.85 26.70
N GLU A 68 21.61 -9.77 27.66
CA GLU A 68 22.71 -10.68 27.97
C GLU A 68 22.68 -11.95 27.10
N GLU A 69 21.59 -12.19 26.37
CA GLU A 69 21.40 -13.40 25.55
C GLU A 69 22.22 -13.42 24.26
N ILE A 70 22.87 -12.30 23.88
CA ILE A 70 23.65 -12.18 22.66
C ILE A 70 25.14 -12.04 22.96
N SER A 71 25.97 -12.74 22.19
CA SER A 71 27.43 -12.66 22.33
C SER A 71 27.96 -11.27 21.99
N GLU A 72 29.08 -10.92 22.63
CA GLU A 72 29.74 -9.62 22.42
C GLU A 72 30.18 -9.41 20.96
N GLN A 73 30.57 -10.49 20.28
CA GLN A 73 30.87 -10.46 18.84
C GLN A 73 29.68 -9.97 18.01
N LYS A 74 28.47 -10.50 18.27
CA LYS A 74 27.25 -10.06 17.58
C LYS A 74 26.87 -8.62 17.92
N LYS A 75 27.09 -8.19 19.17
CA LYS A 75 26.91 -6.77 19.56
C LYS A 75 27.84 -5.85 18.78
N SER A 76 29.10 -6.25 18.59
CA SER A 76 30.08 -5.50 17.79
C SER A 76 29.66 -5.39 16.32
N GLU A 77 29.19 -6.49 15.71
CA GLU A 77 28.68 -6.48 14.33
C GLU A 77 27.45 -5.56 14.16
N LEU A 78 26.51 -5.63 15.11
CA LEU A 78 25.33 -4.77 15.11
C LEU A 78 25.71 -3.30 15.29
N LYS A 79 26.70 -3.00 16.12
CA LYS A 79 27.21 -1.64 16.32
C LYS A 79 27.87 -1.09 15.06
N LYS A 80 28.74 -1.87 14.40
CA LYS A 80 29.32 -1.50 13.10
C LYS A 80 28.25 -1.20 12.06
N THR A 81 27.20 -2.04 12.03
CA THR A 81 26.05 -1.80 11.14
C THR A 81 25.38 -0.48 11.50
N TYR A 82 25.05 -0.25 12.77
CA TYR A 82 24.42 0.99 13.23
C TYR A 82 25.23 2.24 12.86
N ASP A 83 26.54 2.22 13.09
CA ASP A 83 27.44 3.34 12.81
C ASP A 83 27.54 3.65 11.30
N SER A 84 27.35 2.65 10.45
CA SER A 84 27.31 2.82 8.99
C SER A 84 25.99 3.41 8.47
N LEU A 85 24.92 3.41 9.27
CA LEU A 85 23.59 3.80 8.82
C LEU A 85 23.31 5.28 9.06
N ASN A 86 22.83 5.96 8.02
CA ASN A 86 22.32 7.31 8.13
C ASN A 86 20.78 7.31 8.13
N PRO A 87 20.13 7.69 9.25
CA PRO A 87 18.67 7.63 9.36
C PRO A 87 17.95 8.58 8.39
N ALA A 88 18.55 9.73 8.05
CA ALA A 88 17.96 10.67 7.11
C ALA A 88 18.01 10.13 5.67
N LEU A 89 19.13 9.50 5.28
CA LEU A 89 19.24 8.85 3.97
C LEU A 89 18.25 7.68 3.86
N LEU A 90 18.18 6.81 4.87
CA LEU A 90 17.21 5.72 4.88
C LEU A 90 15.77 6.22 4.72
N LYS A 91 15.40 7.31 5.41
CA LYS A 91 14.05 7.89 5.29
C LYS A 91 13.77 8.40 3.87
N ARG A 92 14.73 9.08 3.24
CA ARG A 92 14.60 9.55 1.84
C ARG A 92 14.44 8.41 0.85
N GLU A 93 15.21 7.33 1.00
CA GLU A 93 15.09 6.16 0.13
C GLU A 93 13.76 5.43 0.32
N ILE A 94 13.25 5.35 1.57
CA ILE A 94 11.91 4.83 1.85
C ILE A 94 10.84 5.66 1.12
N GLU A 95 10.90 6.98 1.23
CA GLU A 95 9.94 7.89 0.59
C GLU A 95 9.96 7.74 -0.94
N LYS A 96 11.14 7.71 -1.57
CA LYS A 96 11.29 7.49 -3.01
C LYS A 96 10.64 6.18 -3.48
N LYS A 97 10.85 5.07 -2.76
CA LYS A 97 10.27 3.77 -3.13
C LYS A 97 8.76 3.73 -2.91
N LEU A 98 8.25 4.44 -1.89
CA LEU A 98 6.80 4.58 -1.69
C LEU A 98 6.16 5.40 -2.81
N ASP A 99 6.80 6.47 -3.26
CA ASP A 99 6.32 7.27 -4.40
C ASP A 99 6.34 6.45 -5.69
N LEU A 100 7.40 5.68 -5.92
CA LEU A 100 7.48 4.75 -7.05
C LEU A 100 6.34 3.72 -7.00
N LEU A 101 6.13 3.09 -5.85
CA LEU A 101 5.03 2.13 -5.64
C LEU A 101 3.66 2.75 -5.96
N TYR A 102 3.43 3.98 -5.48
CA TYR A 102 2.19 4.70 -5.73
C TYR A 102 2.01 5.04 -7.23
N SER A 103 3.10 5.39 -7.91
CA SER A 103 3.07 5.68 -9.35
C SER A 103 2.68 4.45 -10.18
N VAL A 104 3.23 3.28 -9.85
CA VAL A 104 2.93 2.00 -10.52
C VAL A 104 1.49 1.59 -10.26
N TYR A 105 1.03 1.72 -9.01
CA TYR A 105 -0.37 1.48 -8.66
C TYR A 105 -1.33 2.36 -9.47
N LYS A 106 -1.03 3.66 -9.61
CA LYS A 106 -1.86 4.60 -10.38
C LYS A 106 -1.90 4.25 -11.87
N GLN A 107 -0.79 3.80 -12.44
CA GLN A 107 -0.74 3.37 -13.84
C GLN A 107 -1.66 2.16 -14.09
N LYS A 108 -1.61 1.15 -13.22
CA LYS A 108 -2.51 -0.02 -13.26
C LYS A 108 -3.98 0.39 -13.20
N HIS A 109 -4.35 1.27 -12.25
CA HIS A 109 -5.73 1.68 -12.08
C HIS A 109 -6.24 2.47 -13.29
N ASN A 110 -5.42 3.40 -13.80
CA ASN A 110 -5.75 4.17 -15.01
C ASN A 110 -5.91 3.26 -16.25
N GLN A 111 -5.09 2.22 -16.39
CA GLN A 111 -5.22 1.25 -17.48
C GLN A 111 -6.52 0.43 -17.35
N LYS A 112 -6.86 0.00 -16.12
CA LYS A 112 -8.11 -0.72 -15.84
C LYS A 112 -9.34 0.14 -16.17
N ASP A 113 -9.33 1.42 -15.77
CA ASP A 113 -10.42 2.35 -16.05
C ASP A 113 -10.56 2.63 -17.55
N LYS A 114 -9.44 2.75 -18.27
CA LYS A 114 -9.44 2.87 -19.74
C LYS A 114 -9.97 1.61 -20.40
N PHE A 115 -9.56 0.42 -19.95
CA PHE A 115 -10.02 -0.86 -20.48
C PHE A 115 -11.54 -1.01 -20.29
N LEU A 116 -12.05 -0.76 -19.08
CA LEU A 116 -13.48 -0.79 -18.76
C LEU A 116 -14.29 0.21 -19.61
N LYS A 117 -13.77 1.43 -19.84
CA LYS A 117 -14.39 2.40 -20.76
C LYS A 117 -14.39 1.91 -22.21
N VAL A 118 -13.26 1.41 -22.71
CA VAL A 118 -13.14 0.90 -24.09
C VAL A 118 -14.08 -0.30 -24.30
N GLU A 119 -14.18 -1.20 -23.34
CA GLU A 119 -15.04 -2.37 -23.40
C GLU A 119 -16.53 -2.00 -23.32
N SER A 120 -16.89 -1.02 -22.50
CA SER A 120 -18.24 -0.43 -22.45
C SER A 120 -18.62 0.20 -23.80
N VAL A 121 -17.71 0.98 -24.40
CA VAL A 121 -17.91 1.60 -25.72
C VAL A 121 -18.01 0.56 -26.83
N ARG A 122 -17.18 -0.50 -26.81
CA ARG A 122 -17.27 -1.62 -27.76
C ARG A 122 -18.60 -2.37 -27.62
N LYS A 123 -19.10 -2.55 -26.40
CA LYS A 123 -20.40 -3.18 -26.13
C LYS A 123 -21.55 -2.34 -26.67
N LEU A 124 -21.50 -1.01 -26.49
CA LEU A 124 -22.50 -0.08 -27.05
C LEU A 124 -22.48 -0.07 -28.59
N LYS A 125 -21.30 -0.07 -29.22
CA LYS A 125 -21.16 -0.11 -30.69
C LYS A 125 -21.59 -1.44 -31.32
N ARG A 126 -21.64 -2.54 -30.56
CA ARG A 126 -22.10 -3.87 -31.02
C ARG A 126 -23.63 -4.01 -31.03
N ILE A 127 -24.36 -3.09 -30.40
CA ILE A 127 -25.81 -3.02 -30.51
C ILE A 127 -26.12 -2.44 -31.89
N LYS A 128 -26.68 -3.26 -32.81
CA LYS A 128 -27.11 -2.76 -34.12
C LYS A 128 -28.12 -1.63 -33.90
N PRO A 129 -28.04 -0.50 -34.63
CA PRO A 129 -29.04 0.55 -34.49
C PRO A 129 -30.40 -0.02 -34.91
N THR A 130 -31.32 -0.12 -33.96
CA THR A 130 -32.73 -0.38 -34.27
C THR A 130 -33.27 0.91 -34.89
N THR A 131 -33.32 0.96 -36.22
CA THR A 131 -33.86 2.11 -36.96
C THR A 131 -35.28 2.38 -36.46
N VAL A 132 -35.49 3.47 -35.72
CA VAL A 132 -36.84 3.90 -35.38
C VAL A 132 -37.38 4.64 -36.60
N SER A 133 -38.21 3.95 -37.39
CA SER A 133 -39.02 4.58 -38.43
C SER A 133 -40.10 5.43 -37.75
N PHE A 134 -39.75 6.66 -37.39
CA PHE A 134 -40.71 7.65 -36.91
C PHE A 134 -41.63 8.08 -38.07
N LEU A 135 -42.93 7.80 -37.89
CA LEU A 135 -44.05 8.23 -38.72
C LEU A 135 -43.87 9.66 -39.23
N THR A 136 -43.61 9.80 -40.54
CA THR A 136 -43.74 11.09 -41.22
C THR A 136 -44.56 10.89 -42.49
N ALA A 137 -45.64 11.69 -42.57
CA ALA A 137 -46.40 12.06 -43.76
C ALA A 137 -47.28 11.01 -44.45
N GLN A 138 -48.59 11.10 -44.20
CA GLN A 138 -49.55 11.51 -45.25
C GLN A 138 -50.89 11.97 -44.64
N ARG A 139 -51.10 13.29 -44.63
CA ARG A 139 -52.44 13.88 -44.71
C ARG A 139 -52.87 13.81 -46.19
N LYS A 140 -53.97 13.14 -46.47
CA LYS A 140 -54.85 13.37 -47.64
C LYS A 140 -56.27 13.24 -47.08
N THR A 141 -57.03 14.30 -46.83
CA THR A 141 -57.78 15.19 -47.74
C THR A 141 -58.57 14.48 -48.85
N VAL A 142 -59.86 14.86 -48.92
CA VAL A 142 -60.83 14.77 -50.05
C VAL A 142 -61.58 13.41 -50.11
N SER A 143 -62.88 13.26 -49.77
CA SER A 143 -64.17 13.86 -50.14
C SER A 143 -64.96 13.07 -51.21
N VAL A 144 -66.19 12.70 -50.82
CA VAL A 144 -67.45 12.53 -51.58
C VAL A 144 -67.58 11.43 -52.65
N SER A 145 -68.56 10.54 -52.43
CA SER A 145 -69.73 10.34 -53.30
C SER A 145 -70.95 10.10 -52.42
#